data_AF-U7NM85-F1
#
_entry.id   AF-U7NM85-F1
#
_cell.length_a   1.000
_cell.length_b   1.000
_cell.length_c   1.000
_cell.angle_alpha   90.00
_cell.angle_beta   90.00
_cell.angle_gamma   90.00
#
_symmetry.space_group_name_H-M   'P 1'
#
loop_
_entity.id
_entity.type
_entity.pdbx_description
1 polymer ?
#
loop_
_entity_poly.entity_id
_entity_poly.type
_entity_poly.pdbx_seq_one_letter_code
_entity_poly.pdbx_strand_id
1 'polypeptide(L)'
;MPRDFFANLTPEWQRHNALRSDYARRQALVEIDVLVAKALGLTLEELLTIYRVQFPVMRQYEADTWYDQNGRIVFTPSKGLVGVGLPRKAKPAELKEGTHYSIESPERSEYGIALGWEDIKEMQEGVVRKTYEDDTLPDGPWETTVTYQAPFFRPDREEDYRVAWEIFEKQRNLA
;
A
#
# COMPACT_ATOMS: atom_id res chain seq x y z
N MET A 1 0.89 8.84 8.09
CA MET A 1 0.93 9.90 7.04
C MET A 1 2.03 10.91 7.35
N PRO A 2 2.58 11.65 6.37
CA PRO A 2 3.52 12.74 6.64
C PRO A 2 2.83 13.78 7.54
N ARG A 3 3.46 14.13 8.68
CA ARG A 3 2.83 14.95 9.74
C ARG A 3 2.33 16.31 9.23
N ASP A 4 3.02 16.89 8.27
CA ASP A 4 2.73 18.24 7.78
C ASP A 4 1.94 18.27 6.48
N PHE A 5 1.46 17.11 5.98
CA PHE A 5 0.77 17.05 4.68
C PHE A 5 -0.45 17.99 4.62
N PHE A 6 -1.37 17.86 5.60
CA PHE A 6 -2.60 18.64 5.62
C PHE A 6 -2.35 20.13 5.93
N ALA A 7 -1.32 20.44 6.72
CA ALA A 7 -0.94 21.82 7.03
C ALA A 7 -0.40 22.57 5.81
N ASN A 8 0.13 21.84 4.81
CA ASN A 8 0.70 22.40 3.59
C ASN A 8 -0.30 22.40 2.41
N LEU A 9 -1.59 22.11 2.65
CA LEU A 9 -2.58 22.19 1.58
C LEU A 9 -2.81 23.62 1.14
N THR A 10 -2.87 23.80 -0.18
CA THR A 10 -3.14 25.09 -0.82
C THR A 10 -4.57 25.11 -1.38
N PRO A 11 -5.21 26.31 -1.48
CA PRO A 11 -6.53 26.44 -2.11
C PRO A 11 -6.53 26.11 -3.61
N GLU A 12 -5.38 26.26 -4.27
CA GLU A 12 -5.20 25.92 -5.67
C GLU A 12 -4.74 24.46 -5.81
N TRP A 13 -5.31 23.72 -6.76
CA TRP A 13 -4.92 22.34 -6.97
C TRP A 13 -3.51 22.26 -7.58
N GLN A 14 -2.57 21.66 -6.84
CA GLN A 14 -1.22 21.40 -7.30
C GLN A 14 -0.81 19.95 -7.07
N ARG A 15 0.34 19.56 -7.65
CA ARG A 15 0.84 18.19 -7.59
C ARG A 15 1.06 17.68 -6.16
N HIS A 16 1.36 18.58 -5.21
CA HIS A 16 1.63 18.26 -3.81
C HIS A 16 0.36 18.18 -2.94
N ASN A 17 -0.82 18.58 -3.44
CA ASN A 17 -2.10 18.44 -2.73
C ASN A 17 -2.62 16.98 -2.72
N ALA A 18 -1.94 16.06 -3.44
CA ALA A 18 -2.37 14.67 -3.57
C ALA A 18 -1.55 13.72 -2.70
N LEU A 19 -2.23 12.80 -2.02
CA LEU A 19 -1.61 11.63 -1.40
C LEU A 19 -1.15 10.66 -2.50
N ARG A 20 0.16 10.39 -2.57
CA ARG A 20 0.77 9.65 -3.69
C ARG A 20 1.16 8.21 -3.38
N SER A 21 1.44 7.87 -2.12
CA SER A 21 1.73 6.48 -1.75
C SER A 21 0.44 5.71 -1.53
N ASP A 22 0.48 4.42 -1.83
CA ASP A 22 -0.66 3.52 -1.65
C ASP A 22 -1.10 3.48 -0.18
N TYR A 23 -0.13 3.40 0.72
CA TYR A 23 -0.38 3.38 2.16
C TYR A 23 -0.98 4.69 2.68
N ALA A 24 -0.53 5.85 2.17
CA ALA A 24 -1.12 7.12 2.59
C ALA A 24 -2.58 7.26 2.14
N ARG A 25 -2.91 6.80 0.92
CA ARG A 25 -4.29 6.75 0.44
C ARG A 25 -5.14 5.78 1.27
N ARG A 26 -4.61 4.60 1.60
CA ARG A 26 -5.27 3.66 2.52
C ARG A 26 -5.56 4.31 3.87
N GLN A 27 -4.57 4.99 4.45
CA GLN A 27 -4.73 5.64 5.75
C GLN A 27 -5.78 6.76 5.73
N ALA A 28 -5.82 7.55 4.67
CA ALA A 28 -6.87 8.56 4.49
C ALA A 28 -8.27 7.92 4.41
N LEU A 29 -8.43 6.79 3.72
CA LEU A 29 -9.71 6.07 3.70
C LEU A 29 -10.14 5.63 5.10
N VAL A 30 -9.21 5.05 5.88
CA VAL A 30 -9.46 4.64 7.27
C VAL A 30 -9.93 5.82 8.12
N GLU A 31 -9.24 6.95 8.04
CA GLU A 31 -9.58 8.15 8.82
C GLU A 31 -10.93 8.75 8.39
N ILE A 32 -11.22 8.77 7.09
CA ILE A 32 -12.52 9.20 6.56
C ILE A 32 -13.64 8.30 7.08
N ASP A 33 -13.47 6.97 7.05
CA ASP A 33 -14.47 6.02 7.54
C ASP A 33 -14.82 6.28 9.01
N VAL A 34 -13.81 6.54 9.85
CA VAL A 34 -14.02 6.87 11.27
C VAL A 34 -14.72 8.22 11.45
N LEU A 35 -14.29 9.26 10.72
CA LEU A 35 -14.91 10.59 10.81
C LEU A 35 -16.38 10.55 10.38
N VAL A 36 -16.69 9.84 9.30
CA VAL A 36 -18.06 9.68 8.81
C VAL A 36 -18.89 8.87 9.80
N ALA A 37 -18.36 7.78 10.35
CA ALA A 37 -19.06 6.99 11.37
C ALA A 37 -19.44 7.85 12.59
N LYS A 38 -18.51 8.67 13.09
CA LYS A 38 -18.76 9.60 14.18
C LYS A 38 -19.81 10.67 13.81
N ALA A 39 -19.71 11.25 12.61
CA ALA A 39 -20.66 12.25 12.14
C ALA A 39 -22.09 11.70 12.01
N LEU A 40 -22.23 10.41 11.70
CA LEU A 40 -23.50 9.69 11.65
C LEU A 40 -23.97 9.15 13.01
N GLY A 41 -23.19 9.36 14.08
CA GLY A 41 -23.54 8.89 15.42
C GLY A 41 -23.36 7.38 15.65
N LEU A 42 -22.58 6.70 14.81
CA LEU A 42 -22.26 5.29 14.99
C LEU A 42 -21.26 5.08 16.15
N THR A 43 -21.26 3.90 16.74
CA THR A 43 -20.18 3.45 17.64
C THR A 43 -19.02 2.82 16.87
N LEU A 44 -17.89 2.63 17.54
CA LEU A 44 -16.74 1.91 16.98
C LEU A 44 -17.10 0.45 16.64
N GLU A 45 -17.90 -0.19 17.49
CA GLU A 45 -18.38 -1.56 17.29
C GLU A 45 -19.27 -1.66 16.05
N GLU A 46 -20.13 -0.66 15.80
CA GLU A 46 -20.97 -0.59 14.60
C GLU A 46 -20.13 -0.40 13.33
N LEU A 47 -19.13 0.49 13.35
CA LEU A 47 -18.19 0.66 12.24
C LEU A 47 -17.42 -0.65 11.94
N LEU A 48 -16.90 -1.32 12.98
CA LEU A 48 -16.23 -2.61 12.84
C LEU A 48 -17.19 -3.67 12.28
N THR A 49 -18.46 -3.66 12.70
CA THR A 49 -19.49 -4.58 12.21
C THR A 49 -19.79 -4.35 10.73
N ILE A 50 -19.95 -3.09 10.32
CA ILE A 50 -20.13 -2.73 8.91
C ILE A 50 -18.95 -3.25 8.08
N TYR A 51 -17.71 -3.00 8.54
CA TYR A 51 -16.51 -3.48 7.84
C TYR A 51 -16.50 -5.01 7.67
N ARG A 52 -16.79 -5.75 8.75
CA ARG A 52 -16.77 -7.22 8.74
C ARG A 52 -17.87 -7.83 7.87
N VAL A 53 -19.06 -7.24 7.85
CA VAL A 53 -20.25 -7.81 7.19
C VAL A 53 -20.40 -7.33 5.75
N GLN A 54 -20.21 -6.03 5.49
CA GLN A 54 -20.50 -5.43 4.19
C GLN A 54 -19.30 -5.51 3.23
N PHE A 55 -18.07 -5.64 3.76
CA PHE A 55 -16.85 -5.62 2.95
C PHE A 55 -16.00 -6.91 3.05
N PRO A 56 -16.59 -8.13 2.97
CA PRO A 56 -15.84 -9.37 3.18
C PRO A 56 -14.73 -9.58 2.13
N VAL A 57 -14.97 -9.20 0.88
CA VAL A 57 -14.00 -9.32 -0.22
C VAL A 57 -12.82 -8.37 -0.02
N MET A 58 -13.09 -7.10 0.33
CA MET A 58 -12.05 -6.12 0.61
C MET A 58 -11.21 -6.57 1.80
N ARG A 59 -11.84 -7.04 2.88
CA ARG A 59 -11.17 -7.58 4.06
C ARG A 59 -10.24 -8.74 3.72
N GLN A 60 -10.67 -9.64 2.85
CA GLN A 60 -9.82 -10.73 2.37
C GLN A 60 -8.59 -10.21 1.61
N TYR A 61 -8.73 -9.17 0.79
CA TYR A 61 -7.59 -8.59 0.08
C TYR A 61 -6.63 -7.85 1.00
N GLU A 62 -7.14 -7.03 1.91
CA GLU A 62 -6.33 -6.28 2.87
C GLU A 62 -5.58 -7.21 3.83
N ALA A 63 -6.18 -8.35 4.21
CA ALA A 63 -5.54 -9.36 5.04
C ALA A 63 -4.29 -9.99 4.41
N ASP A 64 -3.99 -9.76 3.14
CA ASP A 64 -2.75 -10.20 2.50
C ASP A 64 -2.18 -9.15 1.53
N THR A 65 -2.46 -7.87 1.78
CA THR A 65 -1.82 -6.76 1.05
C THR A 65 -0.69 -6.19 1.87
N TRP A 66 0.52 -6.22 1.32
CA TRP A 66 1.75 -5.84 1.98
C TRP A 66 2.37 -4.60 1.35
N TYR A 67 3.00 -3.79 2.20
CA TYR A 67 3.60 -2.52 1.84
C TYR A 67 5.10 -2.52 2.16
N ASP A 68 5.86 -1.77 1.37
CA ASP A 68 7.24 -1.42 1.65
C ASP A 68 7.33 -0.21 2.62
N GLN A 69 8.53 0.09 3.11
CA GLN A 69 8.73 1.21 4.04
C GLN A 69 8.40 2.60 3.46
N ASN A 70 8.33 2.73 2.14
CA ASN A 70 7.91 3.96 1.47
C ASN A 70 6.38 4.03 1.26
N GLY A 71 5.64 3.02 1.72
CA GLY A 71 4.18 2.94 1.62
C GLY A 71 3.68 2.53 0.25
N ARG A 72 4.49 1.85 -0.56
CA ARG A 72 4.12 1.29 -1.86
C ARG A 72 3.70 -0.17 -1.69
N ILE A 73 2.68 -0.62 -2.39
CA ILE A 73 2.25 -2.03 -2.32
C ILE A 73 3.32 -2.92 -2.96
N VAL A 74 3.96 -3.78 -2.15
CA VAL A 74 4.91 -4.80 -2.63
C VAL A 74 4.21 -6.07 -3.07
N PHE A 75 3.04 -6.38 -2.50
CA PHE A 75 2.22 -7.53 -2.88
C PHE A 75 0.74 -7.31 -2.53
N THR A 76 -0.17 -7.77 -3.40
CA THR A 76 -1.60 -7.84 -3.09
C THR A 76 -2.29 -8.99 -3.86
N PRO A 77 -3.25 -9.71 -3.25
CA PRO A 77 -4.10 -10.67 -3.97
C PRO A 77 -5.28 -10.01 -4.70
N SER A 78 -5.45 -8.68 -4.57
CA SER A 78 -6.61 -7.95 -5.11
C SER A 78 -6.72 -8.12 -6.63
N LYS A 79 -7.89 -8.57 -7.09
CA LYS A 79 -8.19 -8.68 -8.52
C LYS A 79 -8.40 -7.31 -9.18
N GLY A 80 -8.61 -6.25 -8.41
CA GLY A 80 -8.69 -4.88 -8.91
C GLY A 80 -7.34 -4.20 -9.09
N LEU A 81 -6.23 -4.83 -8.65
CA LEU A 81 -4.88 -4.27 -8.68
C LEU A 81 -3.89 -5.21 -9.38
N VAL A 82 -4.33 -5.84 -10.48
CA VAL A 82 -3.47 -6.74 -11.27
C VAL A 82 -2.24 -5.96 -11.76
N GLY A 83 -1.05 -6.54 -11.56
CA GLY A 83 0.22 -5.94 -11.97
C GLY A 83 0.89 -5.07 -10.91
N VAL A 84 0.17 -4.68 -9.85
CA VAL A 84 0.73 -3.93 -8.72
C VAL A 84 1.56 -4.86 -7.83
N GLY A 85 2.78 -4.44 -7.51
CA GLY A 85 3.71 -5.23 -6.70
C GLY A 85 4.35 -6.39 -7.48
N LEU A 86 4.84 -7.37 -6.71
CA LEU A 86 5.37 -8.64 -7.20
C LEU A 86 4.24 -9.67 -7.38
N PRO A 87 4.40 -10.67 -8.27
CA PRO A 87 3.52 -11.83 -8.28
C PRO A 87 3.64 -12.62 -6.98
N ARG A 88 2.64 -13.42 -6.62
CA ARG A 88 2.71 -14.26 -5.40
C ARG A 88 3.95 -15.19 -5.42
N LYS A 89 4.14 -15.87 -6.54
CA LYS A 89 5.27 -16.78 -6.80
C LYS A 89 6.08 -16.26 -7.97
N ALA A 90 7.39 -16.52 -7.97
CA ALA A 90 8.24 -16.24 -9.11
C ALA A 90 7.68 -16.88 -10.39
N LYS A 91 7.69 -16.13 -11.49
CA LYS A 91 7.26 -16.62 -12.81
C LYS A 91 8.39 -16.43 -13.82
N PRO A 92 9.13 -17.51 -14.18
CA PRO A 92 10.18 -17.42 -15.20
C PRO A 92 9.68 -16.96 -16.58
N ALA A 93 8.37 -17.06 -16.85
CA ALA A 93 7.76 -16.52 -18.06
C ALA A 93 7.85 -14.98 -18.14
N GLU A 94 7.76 -14.27 -17.01
CA GLU A 94 7.83 -12.79 -16.96
C GLU A 94 9.18 -12.28 -17.49
N LEU A 95 10.26 -13.05 -17.32
CA LEU A 95 11.59 -12.73 -17.89
C LEU A 95 11.58 -12.67 -19.41
N LYS A 96 10.83 -13.56 -20.06
CA LYS A 96 10.69 -13.57 -21.53
C LYS A 96 9.81 -12.44 -22.03
N GLU A 97 8.96 -11.91 -21.15
CA GLU A 97 8.04 -10.79 -21.39
C GLU A 97 8.70 -9.44 -21.02
N GLY A 98 10.01 -9.41 -20.74
CA GLY A 98 10.77 -8.20 -20.46
C GLY A 98 10.73 -7.74 -18.98
N THR A 99 9.95 -8.40 -18.13
CA THR A 99 9.92 -8.09 -16.70
C THR A 99 10.97 -8.88 -15.94
N HIS A 100 11.86 -8.18 -15.24
CA HIS A 100 12.92 -8.80 -14.45
C HIS A 100 13.06 -8.13 -13.09
N TYR A 101 13.64 -8.88 -12.15
CA TYR A 101 13.76 -8.45 -10.76
C TYR A 101 15.21 -8.44 -10.33
N SER A 102 15.51 -7.61 -9.33
CA SER A 102 16.75 -7.67 -8.57
C SER A 102 16.47 -7.63 -7.09
N ILE A 103 17.35 -8.27 -6.34
CA ILE A 103 17.35 -8.28 -4.89
C ILE A 103 18.75 -7.93 -4.42
N GLU A 104 18.84 -7.02 -3.46
CA GLU A 104 20.07 -6.65 -2.79
C GLU A 104 19.82 -6.62 -1.29
N SER A 105 20.34 -7.63 -0.59
CA SER A 105 20.40 -7.72 0.86
C SER A 105 21.79 -8.23 1.27
N PRO A 106 22.17 -8.16 2.56
CA PRO A 106 23.47 -8.68 3.01
C PRO A 106 23.65 -10.19 2.73
N GLU A 107 22.56 -10.95 2.67
CA GLU A 107 22.59 -12.40 2.48
C GLU A 107 22.42 -12.80 1.01
N ARG A 108 21.87 -11.92 0.16
CA ARG A 108 21.43 -12.26 -1.20
C ARG A 108 21.55 -11.06 -2.13
N SER A 109 22.35 -11.21 -3.20
CA SER A 109 22.43 -10.24 -4.29
C SER A 109 22.31 -10.95 -5.63
N GLU A 110 21.22 -10.69 -6.34
CA GLU A 110 20.90 -11.30 -7.63
C GLU A 110 20.19 -10.29 -8.54
N TYR A 111 20.44 -10.39 -9.85
CA TYR A 111 19.92 -9.46 -10.86
C TYR A 111 19.39 -10.24 -12.06
N GLY A 112 18.36 -9.71 -12.72
CA GLY A 112 17.79 -10.32 -13.92
C GLY A 112 17.03 -11.63 -13.64
N ILE A 113 16.55 -11.83 -12.41
CA ILE A 113 15.89 -13.06 -11.97
C ILE A 113 14.37 -12.93 -12.00
N ALA A 114 13.67 -14.06 -12.01
CA ALA A 114 12.25 -14.10 -11.66
C ALA A 114 12.14 -14.08 -10.13
N LEU A 115 11.22 -13.27 -9.60
CA LEU A 115 11.04 -13.14 -8.16
C LEU A 115 9.56 -12.96 -7.83
N GLY A 116 9.09 -13.60 -6.77
CA GLY A 116 7.76 -13.43 -6.23
C GLY A 116 7.78 -12.98 -4.77
N TRP A 117 6.61 -12.60 -4.28
CA TRP A 117 6.39 -12.21 -2.89
C TRP A 117 6.84 -13.29 -1.90
N GLU A 118 6.55 -14.57 -2.17
CA GLU A 118 6.94 -15.69 -1.32
C GLU A 118 8.46 -15.80 -1.12
N ASP A 119 9.26 -15.30 -2.08
CA ASP A 119 10.72 -15.34 -2.03
C ASP A 119 11.34 -14.22 -1.18
N ILE A 120 10.57 -13.16 -0.88
CA ILE A 120 11.08 -11.94 -0.22
C ILE A 120 10.32 -11.55 1.05
N LYS A 121 9.19 -12.19 1.36
CA LYS A 121 8.30 -11.79 2.46
C LYS A 121 8.95 -11.74 3.84
N GLU A 122 10.00 -12.53 4.06
CA GLU A 122 10.73 -12.58 5.33
C GLU A 122 11.94 -11.64 5.38
N MET A 123 12.21 -10.86 4.31
CA MET A 123 13.33 -9.92 4.28
C MET A 123 13.20 -8.87 5.37
N GLN A 124 14.24 -8.74 6.19
CA GLN A 124 14.31 -7.73 7.25
C GLN A 124 15.01 -6.45 6.81
N GLU A 125 15.89 -6.53 5.82
CA GLU A 125 16.58 -5.40 5.24
C GLU A 125 16.94 -5.64 3.78
N GLY A 126 17.32 -4.57 3.08
CA GLY A 126 17.65 -4.60 1.66
C GLY A 126 16.56 -4.04 0.75
N VAL A 127 16.82 -4.17 -0.55
CA VAL A 127 16.05 -3.54 -1.61
C VAL A 127 15.67 -4.59 -2.64
N VAL A 128 14.42 -4.54 -3.09
CA VAL A 128 13.93 -5.33 -4.22
C VAL A 128 13.54 -4.36 -5.33
N ARG A 129 13.92 -4.64 -6.58
CA ARG A 129 13.49 -3.85 -7.73
C ARG A 129 12.77 -4.73 -8.74
N LYS A 130 11.71 -4.17 -9.32
CA LYS A 130 10.97 -4.73 -10.45
C LYS A 130 11.17 -3.79 -11.63
N THR A 131 11.78 -4.28 -12.70
CA THR A 131 11.95 -3.55 -13.95
C THR A 131 11.06 -4.17 -15.01
N TYR A 132 10.31 -3.36 -15.74
CA TYR A 132 9.39 -3.79 -16.78
C TYR A 132 9.24 -2.72 -17.87
N GLU A 133 8.69 -3.12 -19.01
CA GLU A 133 8.36 -2.22 -20.11
C GLU A 133 7.00 -1.54 -19.86
N ASP A 134 6.97 -0.20 -19.85
CA ASP A 134 5.78 0.62 -19.64
C ASP A 134 5.45 1.40 -20.91
N ASP A 135 4.35 1.02 -21.58
CA ASP A 135 3.84 1.64 -22.80
C ASP A 135 2.67 2.60 -22.53
N THR A 136 2.40 2.94 -21.27
CA THR A 136 1.26 3.78 -20.90
C THR A 136 1.46 5.27 -21.19
N LEU A 137 2.69 5.69 -21.51
CA LEU A 137 3.03 7.06 -21.89
C LEU A 137 3.24 7.20 -23.41
N PRO A 138 2.98 8.37 -24.00
CA PRO A 138 3.32 8.65 -25.39
C PRO A 138 4.82 8.43 -25.69
N ASP A 139 5.14 8.25 -26.99
CA ASP A 139 6.50 8.13 -27.52
C ASP A 139 7.24 6.81 -27.24
N GLY A 140 6.51 5.79 -26.78
CA GLY A 140 6.91 4.39 -26.87
C GLY A 140 7.00 3.67 -25.54
N PRO A 141 7.38 2.39 -25.56
CA PRO A 141 7.64 1.64 -24.34
C PRO A 141 8.92 2.16 -23.66
N TRP A 142 8.81 2.49 -22.38
CA TRP A 142 9.92 2.93 -21.53
C TRP A 142 10.26 1.83 -20.53
N GLU A 143 11.55 1.59 -20.32
CA GLU A 143 11.97 0.76 -19.20
C GLU A 143 11.71 1.49 -17.88
N THR A 144 10.86 0.91 -17.04
CA THR A 144 10.47 1.47 -15.74
C THR A 144 10.93 0.55 -14.63
N THR A 145 11.62 1.12 -13.63
CA THR A 145 12.03 0.40 -12.43
C THR A 145 11.29 0.90 -11.19
N VAL A 146 10.60 -0.01 -10.50
CA VAL A 146 9.99 0.23 -9.19
C VAL A 146 10.87 -0.38 -8.11
N THR A 147 11.14 0.39 -7.07
CA THR A 147 11.96 -0.02 -5.92
C THR A 147 11.09 -0.23 -4.68
N TYR A 148 11.32 -1.31 -3.96
CA TYR A 148 10.66 -1.68 -2.71
C TYR A 148 11.69 -1.85 -1.59
N GLN A 149 11.46 -1.19 -0.47
CA GLN A 149 12.33 -1.21 0.70
C GLN A 149 11.81 -2.17 1.79
N ALA A 150 12.61 -3.18 2.15
CA ALA A 150 12.35 -4.06 3.29
C ALA A 150 12.70 -3.35 4.64
N PRO A 151 12.11 -3.74 5.79
CA PRO A 151 11.15 -4.84 5.94
C PRO A 151 9.77 -4.50 5.38
N PHE A 152 8.98 -5.52 5.06
CA PHE A 152 7.62 -5.32 4.56
C PHE A 152 6.61 -5.41 5.69
N PHE A 153 5.53 -4.65 5.61
CA PHE A 153 4.51 -4.65 6.64
C PHE A 153 3.10 -4.80 6.08
N ARG A 154 2.22 -5.36 6.92
CA ARG A 154 0.80 -5.55 6.62
C ARG A 154 -0.03 -4.83 7.67
N PRO A 155 -0.76 -3.77 7.30
CA PRO A 155 -1.57 -3.04 8.25
C PRO A 155 -2.86 -3.80 8.59
N ASP A 156 -3.38 -3.59 9.80
CA ASP A 156 -4.66 -4.15 10.26
C ASP A 156 -5.70 -3.03 10.31
N ARG A 157 -6.70 -3.09 9.42
CA ARG A 157 -7.72 -2.03 9.32
C ARG A 157 -8.55 -1.91 10.60
N GLU A 158 -8.84 -3.00 11.29
CA GLU A 158 -9.64 -2.95 12.52
C GLU A 158 -8.85 -2.27 13.62
N GLU A 159 -7.55 -2.53 13.71
CA GLU A 159 -6.66 -1.81 14.62
C GLU A 159 -6.50 -0.34 14.25
N ASP A 160 -6.33 -0.05 12.97
CA ASP A 160 -6.21 1.34 12.50
C ASP A 160 -7.50 2.14 12.79
N TYR A 161 -8.68 1.51 12.72
CA TYR A 161 -9.93 2.14 13.17
C TYR A 161 -9.90 2.46 14.67
N ARG A 162 -9.42 1.55 15.52
CA ARG A 162 -9.33 1.80 16.99
C ARG A 162 -8.42 2.99 17.26
N VAL A 163 -7.25 3.02 16.63
CA VAL A 163 -6.27 4.09 16.80
C VAL A 163 -6.84 5.44 16.33
N ALA A 164 -7.40 5.50 15.13
CA ALA A 164 -8.00 6.72 14.60
C ALA A 164 -9.20 7.18 15.47
N TRP A 165 -10.02 6.25 15.94
CA TRP A 165 -11.15 6.53 16.83
C TRP A 165 -10.70 7.21 18.13
N GLU A 166 -9.67 6.66 18.78
CA GLU A 166 -9.12 7.19 20.02
C GLU A 166 -8.52 8.59 19.82
N ILE A 167 -7.79 8.80 18.73
CA ILE A 167 -7.20 10.11 18.39
C ILE A 167 -8.29 11.17 18.21
N PHE A 168 -9.34 10.87 17.44
CA PHE A 168 -10.40 11.84 17.17
C PHE A 168 -11.29 12.11 18.40
N GLU A 169 -11.51 11.11 19.28
CA GLU A 169 -12.16 11.36 20.57
C GLU A 169 -11.34 12.31 21.45
N LYS A 170 -10.03 12.11 21.55
CA LYS A 170 -9.14 12.99 22.33
C LYS A 170 -9.17 14.42 21.79
N GLN A 171 -9.13 14.60 20.47
CA GLN A 171 -9.16 15.93 19.86
C GLN A 171 -10.50 16.64 20.08
N ARG A 172 -11.63 15.92 20.03
CA ARG A 172 -12.95 16.51 20.34
C ARG A 172 -13.05 16.98 21.78
N ASN A 173 -12.47 16.24 22.73
CA ASN A 173 -12.52 16.60 24.16
C ASN A 173 -11.57 17.75 24.53
N LEU A 174 -10.69 18.16 23.62
CA LEU A 174 -9.76 19.28 23.79
C LEU A 174 -10.22 20.57 23.08
N ALA A 175 -11.32 20.51 22.31
CA ALA A 175 -11.90 21.63 21.56
C ALA A 175 -13.18 22.14 22.25
#